data_AF-A0A930VDC7-F1
#
_entry.id   AF-A0A930VDC7-F1
#
_cell.length_a   1.000
_cell.length_b   1.000
_cell.length_c   1.000
_cell.angle_alpha   90.00
_cell.angle_beta   90.00
_cell.angle_gamma   90.00
#
_symmetry.space_group_name_H-M   'P 1'
#
loop_
_entity.id
_entity.type
_entity.pdbx_description
1 polymer ?
#
loop_
_entity_poly.entity_id
_entity_poly.type
_entity_poly.pdbx_seq_one_letter_code
_entity_poly.pdbx_strand_id
1 'polypeptide(L)'
;MNVRWVARWAVRAVPGVYGAARSAGLGRRDAARVVEGSAYAFVLARRRYPRRWRAENAVRHFVWQAWITAAYGRAVAEAVGLEHERLSGDARDSTVDRENNRIGQAYGEAHATEIRADAMRRAQSALADEAGRLWTAGQLRGASETTG
;
A
#
# COMPACT_ATOMS: atom_id res chain seq x y z
N MET A 1 7.54 14.65 11.57
CA MET A 1 7.27 14.64 10.11
C MET A 1 7.02 16.07 9.69
N ASN A 2 7.81 16.62 8.76
CA ASN A 2 7.71 18.02 8.37
C ASN A 2 6.43 18.24 7.53
N VAL A 3 5.58 19.17 7.93
CA VAL A 3 4.27 19.48 7.29
C VAL A 3 4.41 19.72 5.78
N ARG A 4 5.55 20.28 5.34
CA ARG A 4 5.86 20.53 3.92
C ARG A 4 6.05 19.26 3.09
N TRP A 5 6.47 18.16 3.73
CA TRP A 5 6.65 16.86 3.09
C TRP A 5 5.30 16.16 2.90
N VAL A 6 4.44 16.21 3.92
CA VAL A 6 3.06 15.69 3.87
C VAL A 6 2.23 16.42 2.82
N ALA A 7 2.36 17.74 2.74
CA ALA A 7 1.65 18.55 1.75
C ALA A 7 2.12 18.25 0.31
N ARG A 8 3.43 18.12 0.07
CA ARG A 8 3.95 17.75 -1.26
C ARG A 8 3.53 16.34 -1.69
N TRP A 9 3.52 15.40 -0.75
CA TRP A 9 3.06 14.04 -1.00
C TRP A 9 1.57 14.02 -1.32
N ALA A 10 0.72 14.68 -0.52
CA ALA A 10 -0.73 14.73 -0.77
C ALA A 10 -1.09 15.39 -2.12
N VAL A 11 -0.38 16.45 -2.54
CA VAL A 11 -0.67 17.20 -3.78
C VAL A 11 -0.28 16.42 -5.04
N ARG A 12 0.71 15.51 -4.98
CA ARG A 12 1.18 14.74 -6.15
C ARG A 12 0.77 13.27 -6.12
N ALA A 13 0.83 12.61 -4.96
CA ALA A 13 0.50 11.19 -4.80
C ALA A 13 -0.98 10.92 -5.04
N VAL A 14 -1.88 11.77 -4.52
CA VAL A 14 -3.33 11.54 -4.66
C VAL A 14 -3.79 11.65 -6.12
N PRO A 15 -3.46 12.71 -6.89
CA PRO A 15 -3.81 12.76 -8.30
C PRO A 15 -3.14 11.67 -9.14
N GLY A 16 -1.88 11.34 -8.84
CA GLY A 16 -1.14 10.30 -9.55
C GLY A 16 -1.76 8.91 -9.37
N VAL A 17 -1.99 8.49 -8.12
CA VAL A 17 -2.63 7.21 -7.79
C VAL A 17 -4.04 7.10 -8.37
N TYR A 18 -4.84 8.17 -8.26
CA TYR A 18 -6.16 8.21 -8.88
C TYR A 18 -6.06 8.07 -10.40
N GLY A 19 -5.14 8.82 -11.04
CA GLY A 19 -4.88 8.76 -12.47
C GLY A 19 -4.45 7.37 -12.94
N ALA A 20 -3.52 6.72 -12.23
CA ALA A 20 -3.06 5.37 -12.52
C ALA A 20 -4.20 4.35 -12.45
N ALA A 21 -5.03 4.41 -11.40
CA ALA A 21 -6.21 3.56 -11.27
C ALA A 21 -7.19 3.76 -12.44
N ARG A 22 -7.41 5.01 -12.86
CA ARG A 22 -8.27 5.36 -13.99
C ARG A 22 -7.71 4.84 -15.32
N SER A 23 -6.40 5.02 -15.56
CA SER A 23 -5.72 4.53 -16.75
C SER A 23 -5.69 3.00 -16.82
N ALA A 24 -5.70 2.32 -15.67
CA ALA A 24 -5.85 0.87 -15.57
C ALA A 24 -7.30 0.37 -15.74
N GLY A 25 -8.25 1.26 -16.07
CA GLY A 25 -9.62 0.90 -16.43
C GLY A 25 -10.66 1.04 -15.31
N LEU A 26 -10.27 1.43 -14.09
CA LEU A 26 -11.24 1.61 -13.01
C LEU A 26 -12.16 2.81 -13.23
N GLY A 27 -13.41 2.69 -12.81
CA GLY A 27 -14.39 3.78 -12.68
C GLY A 27 -13.93 4.91 -11.74
N ARG A 28 -14.57 6.09 -11.79
CA ARG A 28 -14.23 7.22 -10.90
C ARG A 28 -14.39 6.86 -9.42
N ARG A 29 -15.48 6.15 -9.10
CA ARG A 29 -15.78 5.71 -7.73
C ARG A 29 -14.72 4.73 -7.22
N ASP A 30 -14.34 3.76 -8.03
CA ASP A 30 -13.36 2.75 -7.63
C ASP A 30 -11.94 3.33 -7.55
N ALA A 31 -11.57 4.23 -8.46
CA ALA A 31 -10.32 4.97 -8.36
C ALA A 31 -10.26 5.83 -7.08
N ALA A 32 -11.37 6.46 -6.66
CA ALA A 32 -11.44 7.16 -5.38
C ALA A 32 -11.31 6.19 -4.18
N ARG A 33 -11.92 5.00 -4.26
CA ARG A 33 -11.75 3.94 -3.25
C ARG A 33 -10.31 3.45 -3.16
N VAL A 34 -9.55 3.40 -4.26
CA VAL A 34 -8.12 3.07 -4.22
C VAL A 34 -7.35 4.07 -3.36
N VAL A 35 -7.63 5.36 -3.52
CA VAL A 35 -7.02 6.43 -2.70
C VAL A 35 -7.47 6.34 -1.23
N GLU A 36 -8.77 6.14 -0.98
CA GLU A 36 -9.30 5.96 0.38
C GLU A 36 -8.63 4.76 1.07
N GLY A 37 -8.50 3.65 0.34
CA GLY A 37 -7.83 2.44 0.81
C GLY A 37 -6.37 2.66 1.17
N SER A 38 -5.65 3.53 0.43
CA SER A 38 -4.26 3.90 0.75
C SER A 38 -4.19 4.65 2.09
N ALA A 39 -5.07 5.63 2.29
CA ALA A 39 -5.12 6.43 3.52
C ALA A 39 -5.50 5.55 4.73
N TYR A 40 -6.43 4.61 4.54
CA TYR A 40 -6.83 3.71 5.62
C TYR A 40 -5.71 2.72 5.99
N ALA A 41 -5.03 2.12 5.01
CA ALA A 41 -3.86 1.28 5.24
C ALA A 41 -2.76 2.04 6.01
N PHE A 42 -2.51 3.31 5.68
CA PHE A 42 -1.58 4.16 6.43
C PHE A 42 -2.00 4.33 7.90
N VAL A 43 -3.28 4.62 8.16
CA VAL A 43 -3.79 4.77 9.53
C VAL A 43 -3.65 3.46 10.33
N LEU A 44 -3.97 2.32 9.73
CA LEU A 44 -3.81 1.00 10.36
C LEU A 44 -2.34 0.73 10.71
N ALA A 45 -1.45 0.90 9.75
CA ALA A 45 -0.01 0.68 9.93
C ALA A 45 0.56 1.60 11.03
N ARG A 46 0.18 2.88 11.02
CA ARG A 46 0.61 3.89 11.99
C ARG A 46 0.17 3.57 13.41
N ARG A 47 -1.08 3.10 13.57
CA ARG A 47 -1.62 2.68 14.87
C ARG A 47 -0.90 1.45 15.41
N ARG A 48 -0.58 0.50 14.53
CA ARG A 48 0.09 -0.75 14.91
C ARG A 48 1.57 -0.56 15.24
N TYR A 49 2.25 0.32 14.51
CA TYR A 49 3.70 0.52 14.60
C TYR A 49 4.05 2.00 14.88
N PRO A 50 3.59 2.57 16.02
CA PRO A 50 3.85 3.96 16.32
C PRO A 50 5.34 4.24 16.40
N ARG A 51 5.81 5.24 15.64
CA ARG A 51 7.23 5.66 15.55
C ARG A 51 8.18 4.60 15.00
N ARG A 52 7.69 3.47 14.48
CA ARG A 52 8.50 2.42 13.84
C ARG A 52 8.29 2.46 12.32
N TRP A 53 8.87 3.49 11.70
CA TRP A 53 8.61 3.87 10.30
C TRP A 53 8.81 2.70 9.31
N ARG A 54 9.81 1.82 9.53
CA ARG A 54 10.07 0.66 8.67
C ARG A 54 8.91 -0.33 8.64
N ALA A 55 8.42 -0.71 9.82
CA ALA A 55 7.30 -1.62 9.97
C ALA A 55 6.00 -0.98 9.47
N GLU A 56 5.82 0.32 9.77
CA GLU A 56 4.69 1.11 9.26
C GLU A 56 4.64 1.11 7.73
N ASN A 57 5.77 1.36 7.07
CA ASN A 57 5.86 1.38 5.61
C ASN A 57 5.56 -0.01 5.02
N ALA A 58 6.24 -1.04 5.52
CA ALA A 58 6.08 -2.41 5.03
C ALA A 58 4.63 -2.90 5.12
N VAL A 59 3.97 -2.66 6.26
CA VAL A 59 2.57 -3.04 6.48
C VAL A 59 1.63 -2.23 5.60
N ARG A 60 1.84 -0.91 5.46
CA ARG A 60 1.02 -0.08 4.57
C ARG A 60 1.04 -0.60 3.13
N HIS A 61 2.24 -0.88 2.61
CA HIS A 61 2.44 -1.35 1.24
C HIS A 61 1.78 -2.71 1.01
N PHE A 62 2.02 -3.68 1.90
CA PHE A 62 1.38 -5.00 1.83
C PHE A 62 -0.15 -4.89 1.86
N VAL A 63 -0.72 -4.21 2.86
CA VAL A 63 -2.18 -4.15 3.07
C VAL A 63 -2.88 -3.52 1.88
N TRP A 64 -2.35 -2.39 1.41
CA TRP A 64 -2.97 -1.65 0.33
C TRP A 64 -2.93 -2.44 -0.98
N GLN A 65 -1.79 -3.04 -1.30
CA GLN A 65 -1.62 -3.81 -2.53
C GLN A 65 -2.41 -5.12 -2.51
N ALA A 66 -2.43 -5.85 -1.40
CA ALA A 66 -3.26 -7.04 -1.26
C ALA A 66 -4.75 -6.72 -1.48
N TRP A 67 -5.23 -5.63 -0.89
CA TRP A 67 -6.62 -5.22 -1.07
C TRP A 67 -6.93 -4.76 -2.50
N ILE A 68 -6.07 -3.96 -3.15
CA ILE A 68 -6.29 -3.57 -4.57
C ILE A 68 -6.32 -4.81 -5.45
N THR A 69 -5.35 -5.71 -5.30
CA THR A 69 -5.26 -6.91 -6.13
C THR A 69 -6.48 -7.81 -5.96
N ALA A 70 -6.91 -8.01 -4.72
CA ALA A 70 -8.16 -8.73 -4.48
C ALA A 70 -9.34 -8.00 -5.12
N ALA A 71 -9.55 -6.71 -4.84
CA ALA A 71 -10.75 -5.99 -5.28
C ALA A 71 -10.84 -5.73 -6.80
N TYR A 72 -9.70 -5.46 -7.43
CA TYR A 72 -9.64 -4.88 -8.77
C TYR A 72 -8.69 -5.63 -9.72
N GLY A 73 -8.00 -6.66 -9.23
CA GLY A 73 -7.08 -7.47 -10.00
C GLY A 73 -5.64 -6.95 -10.01
N ARG A 74 -4.75 -7.85 -10.42
CA ARG A 74 -3.29 -7.66 -10.41
C ARG A 74 -2.83 -6.46 -11.21
N ALA A 75 -3.33 -6.30 -12.44
CA ALA A 75 -2.91 -5.24 -13.34
C ALA A 75 -3.17 -3.83 -12.76
N VAL A 76 -4.29 -3.64 -12.07
CA VAL A 76 -4.63 -2.37 -11.40
C VAL A 76 -3.67 -2.11 -10.24
N ALA A 77 -3.41 -3.13 -9.41
CA ALA A 77 -2.49 -3.01 -8.28
C ALA A 77 -1.07 -2.65 -8.72
N GLU A 78 -0.58 -3.28 -9.79
CA GLU A 78 0.73 -3.00 -10.37
C GLU A 78 0.83 -1.57 -10.93
N ALA A 79 -0.18 -1.12 -11.69
CA ALA A 79 -0.21 0.23 -12.22
C ALA A 79 -0.20 1.28 -11.10
N VAL A 80 -1.01 1.07 -10.07
CA VAL A 80 -1.07 1.95 -8.89
C VAL A 80 0.23 1.92 -8.08
N GLY A 81 0.78 0.73 -7.85
CA GLY A 81 2.03 0.56 -7.14
C GLY A 81 3.19 1.25 -7.85
N LEU A 82 3.32 1.06 -9.17
CA LEU A 82 4.36 1.68 -9.98
C LEU A 82 4.28 3.21 -9.94
N GLU A 83 3.09 3.79 -10.09
CA GLU A 83 2.93 5.25 -10.03
C GLU A 83 3.23 5.79 -8.63
N HIS A 84 2.84 5.06 -7.58
CA HIS A 84 3.17 5.42 -6.21
C HIS A 84 4.69 5.43 -5.96
N GLU A 85 5.43 4.44 -6.47
CA GLU A 85 6.90 4.41 -6.39
C GLU A 85 7.56 5.55 -7.17
N ARG A 86 7.04 5.89 -8.36
CA ARG A 86 7.55 7.01 -9.17
C ARG A 86 7.49 8.35 -8.43
N LEU A 87 6.54 8.49 -7.51
CA LEU A 87 6.30 9.71 -6.73
C LEU A 87 7.08 9.75 -5.40
N SER A 88 7.58 8.59 -4.93
CA SER A 88 8.36 8.44 -3.69
C SER A 88 9.74 9.12 -3.77
N GLY A 89 10.38 9.09 -4.95
CA GLY A 89 11.60 9.86 -5.22
C GLY A 89 12.92 9.30 -4.66
N ASP A 90 12.89 8.22 -3.86
CA ASP A 90 14.09 7.51 -3.39
C ASP A 90 14.18 6.10 -4.01
N ALA A 91 15.26 5.85 -4.77
CA ALA A 91 15.45 4.62 -5.51
C ALA A 91 15.73 3.39 -4.62
N ARG A 92 16.36 3.54 -3.45
CA ARG A 92 16.65 2.39 -2.56
C ARG A 92 15.42 1.98 -1.77
N ASP A 93 14.70 2.95 -1.22
CA ASP A 93 13.43 2.71 -0.55
C ASP A 93 12.42 2.06 -1.51
N SER A 94 12.45 2.43 -2.79
CA SER A 94 11.57 1.86 -3.80
C SER A 94 11.74 0.34 -4.04
N THR A 95 12.90 -0.26 -3.74
CA THR A 95 13.09 -1.71 -3.96
C THR A 95 12.40 -2.53 -2.87
N VAL A 96 12.52 -2.10 -1.62
CA VAL A 96 11.83 -2.74 -0.50
C VAL A 96 10.32 -2.57 -0.63
N ASP A 97 9.88 -1.39 -1.02
CA ASP A 97 8.47 -1.10 -1.20
C ASP A 97 7.87 -1.91 -2.35
N ARG A 98 8.60 -2.08 -3.46
CA ARG A 98 8.21 -3.01 -4.53
C ARG A 98 8.09 -4.46 -4.08
N GLU A 99 8.99 -4.95 -3.23
CA GLU A 99 8.88 -6.34 -2.75
C GLU A 99 7.69 -6.51 -1.81
N ASN A 100 7.47 -5.58 -0.88
CA ASN A 100 6.28 -5.61 -0.02
C ASN A 100 4.98 -5.49 -0.84
N ASN A 101 4.98 -4.67 -1.91
CA ASN A 101 3.89 -4.58 -2.86
C ASN A 101 3.67 -5.95 -3.55
N ARG A 102 4.73 -6.60 -4.03
CA ARG A 102 4.66 -7.90 -4.72
C ARG A 102 4.09 -9.00 -3.81
N ILE A 103 4.54 -9.05 -2.55
CA ILE A 103 4.03 -9.99 -1.54
C ILE A 103 2.55 -9.72 -1.28
N GLY A 104 2.17 -8.44 -1.10
CA GLY A 104 0.78 -8.04 -0.94
C GLY A 104 -0.08 -8.46 -2.12
N GLN A 105 0.36 -8.18 -3.35
CA GLN A 105 -0.37 -8.56 -4.56
C GLN A 105 -0.56 -10.08 -4.65
N ALA A 106 0.49 -10.87 -4.43
CA ALA A 106 0.40 -12.34 -4.46
C ALA A 106 -0.58 -12.88 -3.40
N TYR A 107 -0.56 -12.32 -2.20
CA TYR A 107 -1.53 -12.64 -1.15
C TYR A 107 -2.97 -12.27 -1.58
N GLY A 108 -3.14 -11.08 -2.15
CA GLY A 108 -4.43 -10.61 -2.66
C GLY A 108 -5.02 -11.49 -3.77
N GLU A 109 -4.19 -12.05 -4.65
CA GLU A 109 -4.61 -13.02 -5.67
C GLU A 109 -5.06 -14.34 -5.02
N ALA A 110 -4.24 -14.88 -4.13
CA ALA A 110 -4.52 -16.15 -3.46
C ALA A 110 -5.78 -16.10 -2.58
N HIS A 111 -6.05 -14.95 -1.94
CA HIS A 111 -7.13 -14.77 -0.98
C HIS A 111 -8.27 -13.87 -1.50
N ALA A 112 -8.38 -13.70 -2.82
CA ALA A 112 -9.29 -12.71 -3.42
C ALA A 112 -10.75 -12.88 -2.97
N THR A 113 -11.24 -14.12 -2.91
CA THR A 113 -12.62 -14.44 -2.51
C THR A 113 -12.92 -13.99 -1.08
N GLU A 114 -12.01 -14.29 -0.14
CA GLU A 114 -12.14 -13.95 1.27
C GLU A 114 -12.10 -12.43 1.48
N ILE A 115 -11.14 -11.76 0.84
CA ILE A 115 -10.97 -10.31 0.96
C ILE A 115 -12.18 -9.56 0.36
N ARG A 116 -12.78 -10.07 -0.73
CA ARG A 116 -13.96 -9.46 -1.38
C ARG A 116 -15.27 -9.69 -0.61
N ALA A 117 -15.34 -10.73 0.22
CA ALA A 117 -16.54 -11.00 1.02
C ALA A 117 -16.77 -9.93 2.09
N ASP A 118 -15.74 -9.15 2.43
CA ASP A 118 -15.78 -8.12 3.46
C ASP A 118 -15.87 -6.69 2.91
N ALA A 119 -16.39 -5.79 3.76
CA ALA A 119 -16.24 -4.36 3.52
C ALA A 119 -14.76 -3.95 3.60
N MET A 120 -14.32 -3.04 2.72
CA MET A 120 -12.93 -2.57 2.61
C MET A 120 -12.22 -2.38 3.96
N ARG A 121 -12.86 -1.70 4.93
CA ARG A 121 -12.24 -1.42 6.23
C ARG A 121 -12.02 -2.67 7.08
N ARG A 122 -12.94 -3.63 7.03
CA ARG A 122 -12.80 -4.92 7.72
C ARG A 122 -11.70 -5.74 7.05
N ALA A 123 -11.75 -5.85 5.73
CA ALA A 123 -10.76 -6.56 4.93
C ALA A 123 -9.33 -6.02 5.19
N GLN A 124 -9.12 -4.70 5.12
CA GLN A 124 -7.81 -4.11 5.40
C GLN A 124 -7.36 -4.27 6.86
N SER A 125 -8.29 -4.31 7.82
CA SER A 125 -7.93 -4.58 9.22
C SER A 125 -7.39 -6.01 9.38
N ALA A 126 -8.06 -6.99 8.77
CA ALA A 126 -7.60 -8.38 8.77
C ALA A 126 -6.24 -8.52 8.04
N LEU A 127 -6.06 -7.85 6.90
CA LEU A 127 -4.79 -7.79 6.19
C LEU A 127 -3.68 -7.15 7.04
N ALA A 128 -3.99 -6.16 7.88
CA ALA A 128 -3.01 -5.53 8.76
C ALA A 128 -2.53 -6.48 9.89
N ASP A 129 -3.40 -7.39 10.34
CA ASP A 129 -3.01 -8.45 11.27
C ASP A 129 -2.10 -9.47 10.61
N GLU A 130 -2.41 -9.89 9.37
CA GLU A 130 -1.54 -10.76 8.57
C GLU A 130 -0.20 -10.11 8.28
N ALA A 131 -0.19 -8.85 7.82
CA ALA A 131 1.02 -8.09 7.60
C ALA A 131 1.91 -8.03 8.85
N GLY A 132 1.29 -7.92 10.02
CA GLY A 132 2.00 -7.95 11.30
C GLY A 132 2.66 -9.30 11.58
N ARG A 133 2.01 -10.41 11.22
CA ARG A 133 2.61 -11.76 11.30
C ARG A 133 3.80 -11.90 10.35
N LEU A 134 3.62 -11.51 9.09
CA LEU A 134 4.67 -11.55 8.06
C LEU A 134 5.87 -10.66 8.42
N TRP A 135 5.64 -9.48 9.02
CA TRP A 135 6.70 -8.62 9.53
C TRP A 135 7.50 -9.31 10.65
N THR A 136 6.82 -9.87 11.66
CA THR A 136 7.46 -10.58 12.77
C THR A 136 8.26 -11.80 12.29
N ALA A 137 7.76 -12.50 11.26
CA ALA A 137 8.45 -13.61 10.62
C ALA A 137 9.62 -13.19 9.70
N GLY A 138 9.86 -11.89 9.52
CA GLY A 138 10.92 -11.36 8.64
C GLY A 138 10.63 -11.52 7.13
N GLN A 139 9.38 -11.83 6.77
CA GLN A 139 8.94 -11.98 5.38
C GLN A 139 8.62 -10.63 4.73
N LEU A 140 8.15 -9.65 5.50
CA LEU A 140 8.14 -8.25 5.07
C LEU A 140 9.46 -7.56 5.40
N ARG A 141 9.89 -6.64 4.55
CA ARG A 141 11.18 -5.93 4.67
C ARG A 141 10.97 -4.46 4.98
N GLY A 142 11.83 -3.89 5.82
CA GLY A 142 11.91 -2.46 6.06
C GLY A 142 13.01 -1.84 5.21
N ALA A 143 12.86 -0.60 4.78
CA ALA A 143 13.92 0.09 4.04
C ALA A 143 15.20 0.21 4.88
N SER A 144 16.35 -0.02 4.24
CA SER A 144 17.68 0.00 4.88
C SER A 144 18.01 1.41 5.39
N GLU A 145 18.79 1.49 6.47
CA GLU A 145 19.36 2.76 6.90
C GLU A 145 20.36 3.25 5.84
N THR A 146 20.19 4.48 5.34
CA THR A 146 21.34 5.22 4.83
C THR A 146 22.19 5.53 6.04
N THR A 147 23.24 4.75 6.29
CA THR A 147 24.37 5.21 7.08
C THR A 147 24.96 6.40 6.32
N GLY A 148 24.55 7.60 6.72
CA GLY A 148 25.22 8.85 6.42
C GLY A 148 26.09 9.24 7.59
#